data_AF-A0AAW0UX87-F1
#
_entry.id   AF-A0AAW0UX87-F1
#
_cell.length_a   1.000
_cell.length_b   1.000
_cell.length_c   1.000
_cell.angle_alpha   90.00
_cell.angle_beta   90.00
_cell.angle_gamma   90.00
#
_symmetry.space_group_name_H-M   'P 1'
#
loop_
_entity.id
_entity.type
_entity.pdbx_description
1 polymer ?
#
loop_
_entity_poly.entity_id
_entity_poly.type
_entity_poly.pdbx_seq_one_letter_code
_entity_poly.pdbx_strand_id
1 'polypeptide(L)'
;MPLFGTKKETSKKCPKKEKEEGKMPSVEDKYVLKDLLGTGAFSQVRLAEVKDDPSTVVAIKIIDKKALKGKEDSLENEIKVLRRLTHPNIVQLLETFEDKHKVYLVMELVTGGELFDRIVEKGSYTEKDAADLIRQVLEAVDYMHEQGVVHRDLKPENLLYFSQDEDSKIMISDFGLSKMEDSGIMATACGTPGYVAPEVLAQKPYGKAVDVWSIGVIAYILLCGYPPFYDENDANLFAQILKGEFEFDSPYWDEISDSAKDFIRQLMCVDVERRFTCKQSLNHPWISGNAASDRNIHSSVSEQLKKNFAKSRWKQAYHATAVIRQMRLLALSTQREKKETTNSSDTNANSTTTTTSSTATTIKTSTNTTSSATTTTSTTTTTSAPRENAH
;
A
#
# COMPACT_ATOMS: atom_id res chain seq x y z
N MET A 1 14.31 -79.42 52.88
CA MET A 1 14.73 -78.01 52.72
C MET A 1 14.20 -77.48 51.38
N PRO A 2 13.95 -76.16 51.22
CA PRO A 2 12.61 -75.77 50.76
C PRO A 2 12.52 -74.66 49.69
N LEU A 3 11.27 -74.30 49.36
CA LEU A 3 10.75 -73.06 48.77
C LEU A 3 10.63 -72.91 47.23
N PHE A 4 9.39 -72.58 46.83
CA PHE A 4 8.93 -71.47 45.97
C PHE A 4 10.00 -70.58 45.27
N GLY A 5 9.76 -69.99 44.10
CA GLY A 5 8.54 -69.98 43.27
C GLY A 5 8.18 -68.58 42.72
N THR A 6 7.94 -68.49 41.41
CA THR A 6 7.45 -67.30 40.65
C THR A 6 8.38 -66.07 40.55
N LYS A 7 8.55 -65.56 39.31
CA LYS A 7 7.86 -64.34 38.82
C LYS A 7 8.11 -64.13 37.33
N LYS A 8 7.12 -63.57 36.62
CA LYS A 8 7.33 -62.96 35.29
C LYS A 8 7.96 -61.58 35.50
N GLU A 9 8.96 -61.23 34.70
CA GLU A 9 9.45 -59.85 34.66
C GLU A 9 8.41 -58.95 33.99
N THR A 10 7.78 -58.07 34.76
CA THR A 10 7.03 -56.94 34.22
C THR A 10 7.99 -55.81 33.92
N SER A 11 8.11 -55.45 32.64
CA SER A 11 8.97 -54.36 32.17
C SER A 11 8.54 -53.02 32.78
N LYS A 12 9.29 -52.57 33.80
CA LYS A 12 9.09 -51.25 34.40
C LYS A 12 9.40 -50.17 33.36
N LYS A 13 8.35 -49.58 32.77
CA LYS A 13 8.48 -48.28 32.10
C LYS A 13 8.96 -47.27 33.13
N CYS A 14 10.13 -46.66 32.92
CA CYS A 14 10.46 -45.42 33.59
C CYS A 14 9.38 -44.37 33.23
N PRO A 15 8.95 -43.52 34.17
CA PRO A 15 8.15 -42.36 33.81
C PRO A 15 8.98 -41.52 32.83
N LYS A 16 8.41 -41.20 31.66
CA LYS A 16 8.98 -40.15 30.82
C LYS A 16 8.93 -38.88 31.65
N LYS A 17 10.08 -38.25 31.89
CA LYS A 17 10.08 -36.82 32.20
C LYS A 17 9.58 -36.14 30.94
N GLU A 18 8.32 -35.72 30.95
CA GLU A 18 7.85 -34.70 30.03
C GLU A 18 8.75 -33.49 30.27
N LYS A 19 9.46 -33.06 29.22
CA LYS A 19 10.07 -31.74 29.24
C LYS A 19 8.90 -30.78 29.18
N GLU A 20 8.80 -29.87 30.13
CA GLU A 20 8.03 -28.65 29.91
C GLU A 20 8.72 -27.92 28.76
N GLU A 21 8.15 -28.04 27.56
CA GLU A 21 8.44 -27.13 26.46
C GLU A 21 7.94 -25.77 26.93
N GLY A 22 8.87 -24.93 27.40
CA GLY A 22 8.57 -23.65 28.01
C GLY A 22 7.74 -22.81 27.04
N LYS A 23 6.43 -22.73 27.32
CA LYS A 23 5.45 -22.02 26.50
C LYS A 23 5.99 -20.61 26.26
N MET A 24 6.31 -20.28 25.00
CA MET A 24 6.75 -18.93 24.66
C MET A 24 5.69 -17.92 25.14
N PRO A 25 6.10 -16.81 25.76
CA PRO A 25 5.15 -15.82 26.25
C PRO A 25 4.30 -15.31 25.09
N SER A 26 2.99 -15.20 25.30
CA SER A 26 2.08 -14.58 24.35
C SER A 26 2.17 -13.06 24.42
N VAL A 27 1.68 -12.35 23.40
CA VAL A 27 1.62 -10.89 23.45
C VAL A 27 0.73 -10.43 24.61
N GLU A 28 -0.35 -11.16 24.88
CA GLU A 28 -1.24 -10.95 26.02
C GLU A 28 -0.60 -11.26 27.39
N ASP A 29 0.55 -11.95 27.45
CA ASP A 29 1.28 -12.14 28.71
C ASP A 29 2.03 -10.86 29.12
N LYS A 30 2.53 -10.06 28.16
CA LYS A 30 3.34 -8.83 28.41
C LYS A 30 2.62 -7.50 28.15
N TYR A 31 1.61 -7.47 27.28
CA TYR A 31 0.95 -6.24 26.82
C TYR A 31 -0.55 -6.21 27.12
N VAL A 32 -1.11 -5.00 27.24
CA VAL A 32 -2.56 -4.76 27.32
C VAL A 32 -3.01 -4.02 26.06
N LEU A 33 -3.73 -4.69 25.17
CA LEU A 33 -4.23 -4.10 23.92
C LEU A 33 -5.35 -3.07 24.19
N LYS A 34 -5.10 -1.81 23.81
CA LYS A 34 -6.01 -0.66 23.89
C LYS A 34 -6.60 -0.35 22.51
N ASP A 35 -6.80 0.91 22.15
CA ASP A 35 -7.60 1.33 21.01
C ASP A 35 -7.07 0.88 19.65
N LEU A 36 -7.95 0.92 18.64
CA LEU A 36 -7.64 0.61 17.25
C LEU A 36 -7.05 1.86 16.58
N LEU A 37 -5.78 1.80 16.20
CA LEU A 37 -5.07 2.90 15.53
C LEU A 37 -5.26 2.87 14.00
N GLY A 38 -5.43 1.69 13.40
CA GLY A 38 -5.64 1.56 11.96
C GLY A 38 -5.94 0.14 11.48
N THR A 39 -6.40 0.02 10.24
CA THR A 39 -6.76 -1.26 9.59
C THR A 39 -6.30 -1.31 8.14
N GLY A 40 -5.52 -2.33 7.79
CA GLY A 40 -5.23 -2.73 6.41
C GLY A 40 -5.98 -4.00 6.01
N ALA A 41 -5.82 -4.45 4.77
CA ALA A 41 -6.60 -5.56 4.20
C ALA A 41 -6.53 -6.89 5.00
N PHE A 42 -5.38 -7.19 5.60
CA PHE A 42 -5.12 -8.44 6.34
C PHE A 42 -4.52 -8.20 7.74
N SER A 43 -4.53 -6.96 8.23
CA SER A 43 -3.90 -6.58 9.49
C SER A 43 -4.59 -5.40 10.18
N GLN A 44 -4.51 -5.35 11.50
CA GLN A 44 -4.95 -4.21 12.31
C GLN A 44 -3.82 -3.73 13.21
N VAL A 45 -3.71 -2.41 13.43
CA VAL A 45 -2.76 -1.81 14.37
C VAL A 45 -3.53 -1.35 15.60
N ARG A 46 -3.10 -1.76 16.80
CA ARG A 46 -3.67 -1.32 18.08
C ARG A 46 -2.62 -0.65 18.94
N LEU A 47 -3.05 0.35 19.71
CA LEU A 47 -2.30 0.85 20.86
C LEU A 47 -2.17 -0.29 21.89
N ALA A 48 -1.04 -0.35 22.60
CA ALA A 48 -0.92 -1.20 23.77
C ALA A 48 -0.02 -0.58 24.84
N GLU A 49 -0.27 -0.94 26.09
CA GLU A 49 0.58 -0.61 27.24
C GLU A 49 1.42 -1.84 27.62
N VAL A 50 2.66 -1.62 28.06
CA VAL A 50 3.45 -2.67 28.73
C VAL A 50 2.84 -2.93 30.12
N LYS A 51 2.63 -4.19 30.50
CA LYS A 51 2.01 -4.51 31.80
C LYS A 51 2.87 -4.11 33.00
N ASP A 52 4.19 -4.33 32.89
CA ASP A 52 5.14 -4.07 33.97
C ASP A 52 5.46 -2.57 34.11
N ASP A 53 5.17 -1.78 33.08
CA ASP A 53 5.22 -0.32 33.08
C ASP A 53 4.11 0.26 32.18
N PRO A 54 2.91 0.54 32.73
CA PRO A 54 1.80 1.12 31.97
C PRO A 54 2.04 2.54 31.45
N SER A 55 3.17 3.19 31.76
CA SER A 55 3.55 4.46 31.14
C SER A 55 4.23 4.28 29.78
N THR A 56 4.84 3.10 29.54
CA THR A 56 5.41 2.74 28.24
C THR A 56 4.30 2.20 27.31
N VAL A 57 4.03 2.95 26.24
CA VAL A 57 3.06 2.64 25.19
C VAL A 57 3.71 2.30 23.86
N VAL A 58 3.09 1.38 23.11
CA VAL A 58 3.60 0.83 21.84
C VAL A 58 2.47 0.68 20.81
N ALA A 59 2.83 0.58 19.53
CA ALA A 59 1.92 0.18 18.46
C ALA A 59 2.10 -1.32 18.15
N ILE A 60 1.02 -2.12 18.19
CA ILE A 60 1.07 -3.54 17.86
C ILE A 60 0.30 -3.80 16.56
N LYS A 61 1.03 -4.10 15.48
CA LYS A 61 0.45 -4.56 14.20
C LYS A 61 0.19 -6.06 14.26
N ILE A 62 -1.06 -6.46 14.05
CA ILE A 62 -1.57 -7.82 14.17
C ILE A 62 -1.95 -8.31 12.77
N ILE A 63 -1.34 -9.38 12.28
CA ILE A 63 -1.50 -9.91 10.91
C ILE A 63 -2.10 -11.31 10.98
N ASP A 64 -3.14 -11.62 10.19
CA ASP A 64 -3.72 -12.97 10.10
C ASP A 64 -2.91 -13.88 9.17
N LYS A 65 -2.39 -14.99 9.70
CA LYS A 65 -1.57 -15.96 8.96
C LYS A 65 -2.27 -16.55 7.74
N LYS A 66 -3.61 -16.51 7.65
CA LYS A 66 -4.33 -16.96 6.44
C LYS A 66 -3.94 -16.17 5.18
N ALA A 67 -3.55 -14.91 5.32
CA ALA A 67 -3.06 -14.08 4.21
C ALA A 67 -1.63 -14.43 3.77
N LEU A 68 -0.91 -15.22 4.57
CA LEU A 68 0.52 -15.49 4.41
C LEU A 68 0.80 -16.93 3.91
N LYS A 69 -0.26 -17.68 3.61
CA LYS A 69 -0.23 -19.12 3.37
C LYS A 69 0.57 -19.49 2.11
N GLY A 70 1.67 -20.22 2.28
CA GLY A 70 2.63 -20.55 1.23
C GLY A 70 3.75 -19.52 1.07
N LYS A 71 3.88 -18.56 2.00
CA LYS A 71 4.93 -17.53 2.05
C LYS A 71 5.46 -17.28 3.47
N GLU A 72 5.21 -18.20 4.40
CA GLU A 72 5.60 -18.09 5.81
C GLU A 72 7.11 -17.88 5.99
N ASP A 73 7.95 -18.62 5.26
CA ASP A 73 9.42 -18.46 5.25
C ASP A 73 9.87 -17.06 4.79
N SER A 74 9.11 -16.44 3.88
CA SER A 74 9.40 -15.09 3.37
C SER A 74 9.11 -14.04 4.44
N LEU A 75 7.98 -14.17 5.16
CA LEU A 75 7.63 -13.30 6.28
C LEU A 75 8.68 -13.38 7.40
N GLU A 76 9.09 -14.60 7.76
CA GLU A 76 10.13 -14.84 8.76
C GLU A 76 11.44 -14.12 8.40
N ASN A 77 11.85 -14.19 7.13
CA ASN A 77 13.08 -13.54 6.68
C ASN A 77 12.94 -12.02 6.59
N GLU A 78 11.79 -11.49 6.18
CA GLU A 78 11.51 -10.06 6.19
C GLU A 78 11.54 -9.52 7.64
N ILE A 79 10.87 -10.19 8.58
CA ILE A 79 10.91 -9.87 10.02
C ILE A 79 12.35 -9.89 10.57
N LYS A 80 13.18 -10.88 10.17
CA LYS A 80 14.59 -10.96 10.59
C LYS A 80 15.45 -9.79 10.08
N VAL A 81 15.05 -9.13 8.99
CA VAL A 81 15.69 -7.89 8.50
C VAL A 81 15.08 -6.66 9.15
N LEU A 82 13.75 -6.57 9.28
CA LEU A 82 13.07 -5.46 9.96
C LEU A 82 13.55 -5.28 11.41
N ARG A 83 13.83 -6.37 12.13
CA ARG A 83 14.42 -6.36 13.50
C ARG A 83 15.88 -5.87 13.56
N ARG A 84 16.50 -5.55 12.41
CA ARG A 84 17.86 -4.98 12.29
C ARG A 84 17.86 -3.56 11.73
N LEU A 85 16.72 -3.06 11.25
CA LEU A 85 16.60 -1.67 10.83
C LEU A 85 16.55 -0.81 12.09
N THR A 86 17.49 0.12 12.20
CA THR A 86 17.54 1.14 13.25
C THR A 86 18.06 2.43 12.62
N HIS A 87 17.16 3.39 12.42
CA HIS A 87 17.42 4.68 11.77
C HIS A 87 16.48 5.73 12.37
N PRO A 88 16.90 6.99 12.61
CA PRO A 88 16.08 7.99 13.31
C PRO A 88 14.70 8.20 12.69
N ASN A 89 14.56 8.06 11.37
CA ASN A 89 13.32 8.28 10.60
C ASN A 89 12.61 6.98 10.17
N ILE A 90 12.84 5.86 10.85
CA ILE A 90 12.21 4.54 10.61
C ILE A 90 11.57 4.08 11.91
N VAL A 91 10.27 3.72 11.88
CA VAL A 91 9.57 3.16 13.06
C VAL A 91 10.26 1.87 13.52
N GLN A 92 10.81 1.87 14.73
CA GLN A 92 11.57 0.73 15.23
C GLN A 92 10.64 -0.47 15.52
N LEU A 93 10.93 -1.62 14.90
CA LEU A 93 10.39 -2.91 15.33
C LEU A 93 11.13 -3.35 16.61
N LEU A 94 10.43 -3.38 17.74
CA LEU A 94 10.97 -3.68 19.06
C LEU A 94 11.04 -5.20 19.29
N GLU A 95 9.90 -5.88 19.12
CA GLU A 95 9.78 -7.32 19.33
C GLU A 95 8.61 -7.93 18.56
N THR A 96 8.56 -9.26 18.54
CA THR A 96 7.63 -10.03 17.70
C THR A 96 7.07 -11.23 18.45
N PHE A 97 5.75 -11.40 18.42
CA PHE A 97 5.06 -12.58 18.95
C PHE A 97 4.32 -13.32 17.84
N GLU A 98 4.03 -14.59 18.09
CA GLU A 98 3.41 -15.47 17.12
C GLU A 98 2.47 -16.45 17.81
N ASP A 99 1.27 -16.62 17.27
CA ASP A 99 0.34 -17.68 17.67
C ASP A 99 -0.03 -18.57 16.47
N LYS A 100 -0.92 -19.55 16.66
CA LYS A 100 -1.34 -20.49 15.63
C LYS A 100 -1.98 -19.83 14.39
N HIS A 101 -2.49 -18.61 14.53
CA HIS A 101 -3.31 -17.90 13.57
C HIS A 101 -2.84 -16.47 13.25
N LYS A 102 -1.96 -15.88 14.07
CA LYS A 102 -1.49 -14.50 13.89
C LYS A 102 0.00 -14.33 14.11
N VAL A 103 0.51 -13.23 13.56
CA VAL A 103 1.82 -12.63 13.91
C VAL A 103 1.55 -11.24 14.47
N TYR A 104 2.29 -10.88 15.52
CA TYR A 104 2.20 -9.59 16.21
C TYR A 104 3.56 -8.91 16.14
N LEU A 105 3.59 -7.68 15.65
CA LEU A 105 4.78 -6.85 15.52
C LEU A 105 4.63 -5.68 16.48
N VAL A 106 5.46 -5.65 17.52
CA VAL A 106 5.46 -4.59 18.53
C VAL A 106 6.45 -3.52 18.11
N MET A 107 5.94 -2.32 17.90
CA MET A 107 6.65 -1.21 17.26
C MET A 107 6.62 0.02 18.16
N GLU A 108 7.60 0.89 17.96
CA GLU A 108 7.59 2.27 18.47
C GLU A 108 6.25 2.97 18.14
N LEU A 109 5.64 3.63 19.13
CA LEU A 109 4.40 4.37 18.93
C LEU A 109 4.72 5.76 18.35
N VAL A 110 3.98 6.13 17.30
CA VAL A 110 4.07 7.42 16.62
C VAL A 110 2.75 8.17 16.77
N THR A 111 2.79 9.44 17.17
CA THR A 111 1.61 10.21 17.65
C THR A 111 1.43 11.60 17.05
N GLY A 112 2.37 12.06 16.20
CA GLY A 112 2.32 13.37 15.53
C GLY A 112 1.35 13.47 14.36
N GLY A 113 0.73 12.37 13.93
CA GLY A 113 -0.25 12.34 12.84
C GLY A 113 0.35 12.23 11.44
N GLU A 114 -0.52 12.28 10.43
CA GLU A 114 -0.17 12.11 9.02
C GLU A 114 0.53 13.34 8.42
N LEU A 115 1.40 13.08 7.43
CA LEU A 115 2.20 14.09 6.72
C LEU A 115 1.42 15.34 6.28
N PHE A 116 0.28 15.17 5.62
CA PHE A 116 -0.45 16.29 5.01
C PHE A 116 -1.37 17.03 5.96
N ASP A 117 -1.98 16.37 6.95
CA ASP A 117 -2.82 17.03 7.96
C ASP A 117 -1.96 18.07 8.73
N ARG A 118 -0.71 17.71 9.06
CA ARG A 118 0.27 18.63 9.68
C ARG A 118 0.67 19.82 8.82
N ILE A 119 0.78 19.65 7.49
CA ILE A 119 1.02 20.77 6.56
C ILE A 119 -0.23 21.65 6.43
N VAL A 120 -1.41 21.04 6.49
CA VAL A 120 -2.71 21.72 6.49
C VAL A 120 -2.95 22.59 7.73
N GLU A 121 -2.36 22.22 8.87
CA GLU A 121 -2.41 22.91 10.17
C GLU A 121 -1.32 23.98 10.39
N LYS A 122 -0.17 23.90 9.70
CA LYS A 122 0.90 24.92 9.77
C LYS A 122 0.39 26.34 9.43
N GLY A 123 1.07 27.37 9.93
CA GLY A 123 0.82 28.78 9.57
C GLY A 123 1.70 29.31 8.43
N SER A 124 2.79 28.62 8.12
CA SER A 124 3.73 28.91 7.03
C SER A 124 4.38 27.61 6.57
N TYR A 125 4.69 27.51 5.29
CA TYR A 125 5.28 26.32 4.68
C TYR A 125 5.94 26.69 3.35
N THR A 126 7.14 26.19 3.10
CA THR A 126 8.05 26.61 2.03
C THR A 126 8.52 25.41 1.19
N GLU A 127 9.24 25.64 0.08
CA GLU A 127 9.94 24.53 -0.59
C GLU A 127 11.00 23.89 0.33
N LYS A 128 11.57 24.66 1.24
CA LYS A 128 12.61 24.20 2.17
C LYS A 128 12.06 23.27 3.24
N ASP A 129 10.85 23.53 3.76
CA ASP A 129 10.09 22.57 4.58
C ASP A 129 9.91 21.23 3.83
N ALA A 130 9.57 21.29 2.54
CA ALA A 130 9.40 20.11 1.70
C ALA A 130 10.73 19.38 1.45
N ALA A 131 11.81 20.13 1.18
CA ALA A 131 13.14 19.59 0.92
C ALA A 131 13.74 18.90 2.16
N ASP A 132 13.66 19.51 3.35
CA ASP A 132 14.14 18.91 4.60
C ASP A 132 13.34 17.66 5.01
N LEU A 133 12.06 17.58 4.63
CA LEU A 133 11.24 16.39 4.85
C LEU A 133 11.57 15.28 3.85
N ILE A 134 11.69 15.61 2.55
CA ILE A 134 12.12 14.66 1.52
C ILE A 134 13.54 14.16 1.78
N ARG A 135 14.44 15.00 2.32
CA ARG A 135 15.79 14.61 2.75
C ARG A 135 15.75 13.50 3.81
N GLN A 136 14.95 13.66 4.87
CA GLN A 136 14.78 12.63 5.91
C GLN A 136 14.20 11.32 5.36
N VAL A 137 13.24 11.40 4.42
CA VAL A 137 12.68 10.22 3.74
C VAL A 137 13.74 9.54 2.86
N LEU A 138 14.53 10.31 2.12
CA LEU A 138 15.64 9.79 1.30
C LEU A 138 16.74 9.14 2.16
N GLU A 139 17.13 9.75 3.29
CA GLU A 139 18.11 9.20 4.24
C GLU A 139 17.65 7.83 4.77
N ALA A 140 16.37 7.73 5.20
CA ALA A 140 15.78 6.48 5.66
C ALA A 140 15.69 5.40 4.56
N VAL A 141 15.27 5.77 3.35
CA VAL A 141 15.09 4.82 2.24
C VAL A 141 16.45 4.37 1.68
N ASP A 142 17.47 5.24 1.66
CA ASP A 142 18.83 4.85 1.30
C ASP A 142 19.40 3.83 2.31
N TYR A 143 19.22 4.06 3.61
CA TYR A 143 19.58 3.10 4.66
C TYR A 143 18.83 1.77 4.49
N MET A 144 17.51 1.78 4.24
CA MET A 144 16.75 0.56 3.93
C MET A 144 17.33 -0.18 2.72
N HIS A 145 17.69 0.56 1.67
CA HIS A 145 18.28 0.02 0.45
C HIS A 145 19.67 -0.58 0.72
N GLU A 146 20.50 0.03 1.55
CA GLU A 146 21.79 -0.56 1.99
C GLU A 146 21.58 -1.86 2.77
N GLN A 147 20.56 -1.95 3.62
CA GLN A 147 20.17 -3.19 4.32
C GLN A 147 19.46 -4.21 3.41
N GLY A 148 19.32 -3.94 2.11
CA GLY A 148 18.71 -4.84 1.12
C GLY A 148 17.18 -4.85 1.11
N VAL A 149 16.53 -3.94 1.84
CA VAL A 149 15.07 -3.77 1.87
C VAL A 149 14.62 -2.83 0.76
N VAL A 150 13.40 -3.04 0.26
CA VAL A 150 12.67 -2.13 -0.64
C VAL A 150 11.29 -1.96 -0.04
N HIS A 151 10.79 -0.73 0.10
CA HIS A 151 9.54 -0.46 0.82
C HIS A 151 8.30 -0.86 0.01
N ARG A 152 8.31 -0.66 -1.31
CA ARG A 152 7.26 -1.05 -2.30
C ARG A 152 5.87 -0.42 -2.12
N ASP A 153 5.62 0.25 -1.00
CA ASP A 153 4.38 0.96 -0.69
C ASP A 153 4.66 2.29 0.04
N LEU A 154 5.62 3.08 -0.47
CA LEU A 154 5.77 4.46 0.00
C LEU A 154 4.59 5.29 -0.48
N LYS A 155 3.89 5.87 0.47
CA LYS A 155 2.73 6.74 0.29
C LYS A 155 2.61 7.66 1.51
N PRO A 156 1.95 8.82 1.41
CA PRO A 156 1.81 9.78 2.51
C PRO A 156 1.18 9.21 3.79
N GLU A 157 0.25 8.25 3.67
CA GLU A 157 -0.37 7.59 4.83
C GLU A 157 0.63 6.72 5.63
N ASN A 158 1.77 6.37 5.02
CA ASN A 158 2.85 5.62 5.66
C ASN A 158 3.96 6.55 6.20
N LEU A 159 3.84 7.88 6.02
CA LEU A 159 4.75 8.91 6.51
C LEU A 159 4.10 9.70 7.66
N LEU A 160 4.55 9.43 8.88
CA LEU A 160 3.93 9.92 10.11
C LEU A 160 4.91 10.77 10.93
N TYR A 161 4.47 11.88 11.52
CA TYR A 161 5.30 12.67 12.43
C TYR A 161 5.46 11.98 13.78
N PHE A 162 6.68 11.92 14.34
CA PHE A 162 6.99 11.20 15.58
C PHE A 162 6.08 11.63 16.76
N SER A 163 6.12 12.93 17.09
CA SER A 163 5.31 13.59 18.10
C SER A 163 4.58 14.82 17.51
N GLN A 164 3.76 15.48 18.31
CA GLN A 164 2.99 16.67 17.88
C GLN A 164 3.80 17.98 17.91
N ASP A 165 5.05 17.95 18.39
CA ASP A 165 5.94 19.11 18.51
C ASP A 165 6.27 19.72 17.13
N GLU A 166 6.56 21.02 17.05
CA GLU A 166 6.71 21.72 15.76
C GLU A 166 7.94 21.26 14.95
N ASP A 167 9.01 20.86 15.64
CA ASP A 167 10.27 20.33 15.12
C ASP A 167 10.29 18.79 15.01
N SER A 168 9.15 18.15 15.19
CA SER A 168 8.97 16.69 15.12
C SER A 168 9.50 16.08 13.81
N LYS A 169 10.33 15.04 13.94
CA LYS A 169 10.90 14.27 12.81
C LYS A 169 9.82 13.45 12.07
N ILE A 170 10.01 13.25 10.76
CA ILE A 170 9.17 12.33 9.97
C ILE A 170 9.62 10.87 10.18
N MET A 171 8.67 9.94 10.24
CA MET A 171 8.89 8.51 10.44
C MET A 171 8.27 7.71 9.29
N ILE A 172 9.06 6.86 8.63
CA ILE A 172 8.55 5.85 7.70
C ILE A 172 7.96 4.68 8.51
N SER A 173 6.77 4.25 8.12
CA SER A 173 5.99 3.20 8.78
C SER A 173 5.37 2.21 7.78
N ASP A 174 4.78 1.13 8.28
CA ASP A 174 4.09 0.08 7.50
C ASP A 174 4.93 -0.64 6.41
N PHE A 175 6.17 -1.00 6.75
CA PHE A 175 7.09 -1.71 5.87
C PHE A 175 6.51 -3.01 5.29
N GLY A 176 6.55 -3.12 3.95
CA GLY A 176 6.75 -4.34 3.12
C GLY A 176 5.73 -5.50 3.21
N LEU A 177 5.43 -5.97 4.42
CA LEU A 177 4.69 -7.20 4.73
C LEU A 177 3.24 -7.21 4.19
N SER A 178 2.72 -6.05 3.78
CA SER A 178 1.44 -5.89 3.09
C SER A 178 1.48 -6.36 1.62
N LYS A 179 2.65 -6.34 0.98
CA LYS A 179 2.88 -6.77 -0.42
C LYS A 179 3.74 -8.02 -0.52
N MET A 180 3.39 -9.04 0.26
CA MET A 180 3.68 -10.44 -0.08
C MET A 180 2.79 -10.97 -1.23
N GLU A 181 2.01 -10.10 -1.88
CA GLU A 181 1.28 -10.42 -3.08
C GLU A 181 2.19 -10.49 -4.31
N ASP A 182 2.12 -11.64 -4.98
CA ASP A 182 2.54 -11.82 -6.38
C ASP A 182 1.28 -11.87 -7.28
N SER A 183 0.16 -11.32 -6.76
CA SER A 183 -1.08 -11.13 -7.48
C SER A 183 -0.96 -9.89 -8.36
N GLY A 184 -1.48 -9.98 -9.58
CA GLY A 184 -1.29 -8.94 -10.58
C GLY A 184 -2.07 -7.65 -10.30
N ILE A 185 -2.11 -6.81 -11.33
CA ILE A 185 -2.66 -5.44 -11.39
C ILE A 185 -3.89 -5.21 -10.49
N MET A 186 -4.85 -6.14 -10.44
CA MET A 186 -6.09 -6.02 -9.66
C MET A 186 -5.91 -5.75 -8.15
N ALA A 187 -4.90 -6.33 -7.49
CA ALA A 187 -4.66 -6.09 -6.07
C ALA A 187 -4.01 -4.72 -5.82
N THR A 188 -3.05 -4.35 -6.68
CA THR A 188 -2.45 -3.00 -6.68
C THR A 188 -3.49 -1.92 -6.99
N ALA A 189 -4.47 -2.22 -7.86
CA ALA A 189 -5.60 -1.35 -8.19
C ALA A 189 -6.66 -1.21 -7.08
N CYS A 190 -6.55 -1.97 -5.97
CA CYS A 190 -7.37 -1.75 -4.77
C CYS A 190 -6.73 -0.74 -3.79
N GLY A 191 -5.50 -0.27 -4.06
CA GLY A 191 -4.84 0.81 -3.33
C GLY A 191 -5.09 2.20 -3.95
N THR A 192 -4.16 3.14 -3.73
CA THR A 192 -4.11 4.42 -4.44
C THR A 192 -2.98 4.37 -5.48
N PRO A 193 -3.27 4.08 -6.76
CA PRO A 193 -2.23 3.68 -7.72
C PRO A 193 -1.28 4.80 -8.15
N GLY A 194 -1.59 6.07 -7.88
CA GLY A 194 -0.77 7.22 -8.29
C GLY A 194 0.68 7.23 -7.77
N TYR A 195 0.98 6.49 -6.70
CA TYR A 195 2.33 6.35 -6.14
C TYR A 195 3.15 5.20 -6.75
N VAL A 196 2.53 4.35 -7.60
CA VAL A 196 3.13 3.11 -8.10
C VAL A 196 4.01 3.38 -9.32
N ALA A 197 5.19 2.77 -9.35
CA ALA A 197 6.16 2.98 -10.43
C ALA A 197 5.74 2.29 -11.75
N PRO A 198 6.14 2.83 -12.93
CA PRO A 198 5.74 2.33 -14.25
C PRO A 198 6.09 0.86 -14.47
N GLU A 199 7.27 0.43 -14.00
CA GLU A 199 7.73 -0.95 -14.12
C GLU A 199 6.86 -1.95 -13.32
N VAL A 200 6.25 -1.52 -12.21
CA VAL A 200 5.35 -2.35 -11.40
C VAL A 200 4.00 -2.52 -12.10
N LEU A 201 3.43 -1.44 -12.63
CA LEU A 201 2.20 -1.51 -13.43
C LEU A 201 2.41 -2.34 -14.72
N ALA A 202 3.59 -2.24 -15.34
CA ALA A 202 3.98 -3.01 -16.51
C ALA A 202 4.36 -4.48 -16.20
N GLN A 203 4.25 -4.93 -14.94
CA GLN A 203 4.61 -6.28 -14.47
C GLN A 203 6.04 -6.71 -14.83
N LYS A 204 6.98 -5.75 -14.90
CA LYS A 204 8.41 -6.00 -15.13
C LYS A 204 9.10 -6.36 -13.80
N PRO A 205 10.25 -7.04 -13.82
CA PRO A 205 11.12 -7.14 -12.66
C PRO A 205 11.47 -5.73 -12.14
N TYR A 206 11.31 -5.52 -10.83
CA TYR A 206 11.47 -4.23 -10.18
C TYR A 206 12.31 -4.36 -8.90
N GLY A 207 12.80 -3.23 -8.39
CA GLY A 207 13.66 -3.18 -7.21
C GLY A 207 13.65 -1.79 -6.57
N LYS A 208 14.76 -1.43 -5.94
CA LYS A 208 14.99 -0.16 -5.20
C LYS A 208 14.41 1.10 -5.86
N ALA A 209 14.51 1.21 -7.19
CA ALA A 209 14.05 2.36 -7.95
C ALA A 209 12.53 2.66 -7.80
N VAL A 210 11.69 1.69 -7.42
CA VAL A 210 10.24 1.94 -7.23
C VAL A 210 9.98 2.90 -6.08
N ASP A 211 10.77 2.79 -5.00
CA ASP A 211 10.63 3.66 -3.83
C ASP A 211 10.98 5.11 -4.20
N VAL A 212 11.99 5.31 -5.06
CA VAL A 212 12.40 6.65 -5.51
C VAL A 212 11.34 7.32 -6.38
N TRP A 213 10.64 6.55 -7.23
CA TRP A 213 9.47 7.06 -7.96
C TRP A 213 8.38 7.54 -7.01
N SER A 214 8.04 6.74 -6.00
CA SER A 214 7.04 7.11 -5.00
C SER A 214 7.45 8.35 -4.20
N ILE A 215 8.74 8.52 -3.86
CA ILE A 215 9.27 9.75 -3.24
C ILE A 215 9.09 10.95 -4.18
N GLY A 216 9.31 10.79 -5.49
CA GLY A 216 9.06 11.84 -6.49
C GLY A 216 7.59 12.28 -6.54
N VAL A 217 6.65 11.32 -6.52
CA VAL A 217 5.21 11.60 -6.45
C VAL A 217 4.83 12.32 -5.14
N ILE A 218 5.43 11.92 -4.02
CA ILE A 218 5.23 12.59 -2.72
C ILE A 218 5.80 14.01 -2.74
N ALA A 219 7.00 14.22 -3.30
CA ALA A 219 7.61 15.54 -3.47
C ALA A 219 6.77 16.48 -4.36
N TYR A 220 6.15 15.95 -5.41
CA TYR A 220 5.20 16.70 -6.24
C TYR A 220 4.01 17.21 -5.40
N ILE A 221 3.33 16.31 -4.68
CA ILE A 221 2.16 16.67 -3.85
C ILE A 221 2.55 17.64 -2.73
N LEU A 222 3.75 17.50 -2.15
CA LEU A 222 4.27 18.40 -1.12
C LEU A 222 4.49 19.85 -1.60
N LEU A 223 4.56 20.11 -2.91
CA LEU A 223 4.80 21.45 -3.46
C LEU A 223 3.57 22.10 -4.11
N CYS A 224 2.54 21.33 -4.48
CA CYS A 224 1.34 21.85 -5.14
C CYS A 224 0.01 21.42 -4.49
N GLY A 225 0.01 20.39 -3.63
CA GLY A 225 -1.17 19.86 -2.95
C GLY A 225 -2.11 18.98 -3.79
N TYR A 226 -1.69 18.53 -4.98
CA TYR A 226 -2.42 17.59 -5.83
C TYR A 226 -1.50 16.51 -6.43
N PRO A 227 -2.02 15.31 -6.77
CA PRO A 227 -1.19 14.25 -7.37
C PRO A 227 -0.79 14.57 -8.83
N PRO A 228 0.40 14.15 -9.28
CA PRO A 228 0.87 14.38 -10.65
C PRO A 228 0.14 13.53 -11.71
N PHE A 229 -0.50 12.43 -11.28
CA PHE A 229 -1.31 11.57 -12.13
C PHE A 229 -2.72 11.48 -11.55
N TYR A 230 -3.72 11.85 -12.34
CA TYR A 230 -5.13 11.73 -11.98
C TYR A 230 -5.99 11.59 -13.24
N ASP A 231 -6.87 10.60 -13.24
CA ASP A 231 -8.02 10.49 -14.14
C ASP A 231 -9.17 9.86 -13.32
N GLU A 232 -10.40 9.94 -13.82
CA GLU A 232 -11.55 9.22 -13.24
C GLU A 232 -11.66 7.79 -13.79
N ASN A 233 -10.93 7.47 -14.87
CA ASN A 233 -10.79 6.16 -15.47
C ASN A 233 -9.39 5.58 -15.19
N ASP A 234 -9.33 4.48 -14.43
CA ASP A 234 -8.08 3.80 -14.05
C ASP A 234 -7.20 3.45 -15.26
N ALA A 235 -7.79 3.13 -16.43
CA ALA A 235 -7.02 2.80 -17.63
C ALA A 235 -6.26 4.01 -18.20
N ASN A 236 -6.84 5.21 -18.11
CA ASN A 236 -6.15 6.45 -18.48
C ASN A 236 -5.07 6.80 -17.46
N LEU A 237 -5.38 6.67 -16.16
CA LEU A 237 -4.43 6.90 -15.07
C LEU A 237 -3.19 5.98 -15.19
N PHE A 238 -3.40 4.69 -15.46
CA PHE A 238 -2.30 3.77 -15.74
C PHE A 238 -1.53 4.16 -17.01
N ALA A 239 -2.19 4.66 -18.06
CA ALA A 239 -1.52 5.12 -19.27
C ALA A 239 -0.65 6.38 -19.05
N GLN A 240 -1.10 7.33 -18.23
CA GLN A 240 -0.30 8.49 -17.79
C GLN A 240 0.97 8.01 -17.06
N ILE A 241 0.81 7.18 -16.03
CA ILE A 241 1.90 6.64 -15.22
C ILE A 241 2.89 5.84 -16.08
N LEU A 242 2.41 4.92 -16.92
CA LEU A 242 3.24 4.05 -17.77
C LEU A 242 4.13 4.81 -18.76
N LYS A 243 3.75 6.03 -19.15
CA LYS A 243 4.53 6.92 -20.01
C LYS A 243 5.31 7.99 -19.24
N GLY A 244 5.00 8.24 -17.96
CA GLY A 244 5.48 9.40 -17.22
C GLY A 244 4.91 10.73 -17.72
N GLU A 245 3.68 10.74 -18.25
CA GLU A 245 2.98 11.96 -18.64
C GLU A 245 2.44 12.68 -17.38
N PHE A 246 3.20 13.64 -16.87
CA PHE A 246 2.77 14.62 -15.87
C PHE A 246 3.29 16.02 -16.27
N GLU A 247 2.58 17.06 -15.84
CA GLU A 247 2.92 18.46 -16.13
C GLU A 247 3.16 19.25 -14.83
N PHE A 248 3.53 20.53 -14.97
CA PHE A 248 3.75 21.45 -13.84
C PHE A 248 2.85 22.67 -14.05
N ASP A 249 1.55 22.50 -13.75
CA ASP A 249 0.49 23.42 -14.19
C ASP A 249 0.56 24.82 -13.56
N SER A 250 0.36 25.85 -14.39
CA SER A 250 0.04 27.20 -13.94
C SER A 250 -1.39 27.25 -13.36
N PRO A 251 -1.65 28.00 -12.27
CA PRO A 251 -0.71 28.89 -11.57
C PRO A 251 0.07 28.21 -10.42
N TYR A 252 -0.14 26.91 -10.19
CA TYR A 252 0.34 26.24 -8.97
C TYR A 252 1.86 26.07 -8.93
N TRP A 253 2.47 25.89 -10.11
CA TRP A 253 3.91 25.69 -10.26
C TRP A 253 4.69 26.92 -10.73
N ASP A 254 4.03 28.04 -11.02
CA ASP A 254 4.67 29.26 -11.52
C ASP A 254 5.72 29.79 -10.54
N GLU A 255 5.42 29.68 -9.24
CA GLU A 255 6.21 30.23 -8.14
C GLU A 255 7.13 29.20 -7.45
N ILE A 256 7.18 27.97 -8.00
CA ILE A 256 8.03 26.86 -7.51
C ILE A 256 9.33 26.82 -8.33
N SER A 257 10.47 26.64 -7.67
CA SER A 257 11.79 26.67 -8.29
C SER A 257 11.99 25.63 -9.40
N ASP A 258 12.75 25.99 -10.43
CA ASP A 258 13.16 25.04 -11.47
C ASP A 258 14.07 23.94 -10.93
N SER A 259 14.74 24.17 -9.80
CA SER A 259 15.50 23.14 -9.07
C SER A 259 14.57 22.09 -8.46
N ALA A 260 13.40 22.46 -7.92
CA ALA A 260 12.40 21.51 -7.45
C ALA A 260 11.79 20.71 -8.62
N LYS A 261 11.47 21.41 -9.72
CA LYS A 261 10.93 20.80 -10.93
C LYS A 261 11.93 19.83 -11.58
N ASP A 262 13.22 20.14 -11.60
CA ASP A 262 14.25 19.19 -12.07
C ASP A 262 14.36 17.97 -11.16
N PHE A 263 14.50 18.18 -9.84
CA PHE A 263 14.53 17.11 -8.85
C PHE A 263 13.40 16.08 -9.07
N ILE A 264 12.16 16.56 -9.17
CA ILE A 264 11.00 15.70 -9.43
C ILE A 264 11.14 14.91 -10.74
N ARG A 265 11.62 15.51 -11.84
CA ARG A 265 11.88 14.79 -13.11
C ARG A 265 12.93 13.69 -12.97
N GLN A 266 13.98 13.88 -12.16
CA GLN A 266 15.01 12.86 -11.94
C GLN A 266 14.48 11.66 -11.14
N LEU A 267 13.56 11.91 -10.18
CA LEU A 267 12.92 10.85 -9.38
C LEU A 267 11.78 10.16 -10.13
N MET A 268 10.98 10.90 -10.90
CA MET A 268 9.86 10.40 -11.71
C MET A 268 10.28 10.04 -13.15
N CYS A 269 11.50 9.52 -13.32
CA CYS A 269 11.98 9.04 -14.62
C CYS A 269 11.44 7.64 -14.92
N VAL A 270 10.83 7.42 -16.09
CA VAL A 270 10.30 6.10 -16.49
C VAL A 270 11.42 5.10 -16.78
N ASP A 271 12.56 5.58 -17.27
CA ASP A 271 13.75 4.77 -17.51
C ASP A 271 14.47 4.50 -16.17
N VAL A 272 14.36 3.25 -15.69
CA VAL A 272 14.88 2.80 -14.39
C VAL A 272 16.40 2.97 -14.28
N GLU A 273 17.14 2.85 -15.38
CA GLU A 273 18.61 3.00 -15.39
C GLU A 273 19.05 4.48 -15.36
N ARG A 274 18.11 5.41 -15.61
CA ARG A 274 18.32 6.86 -15.58
C ARG A 274 17.68 7.56 -14.38
N ARG A 275 16.68 6.93 -13.77
CA ARG A 275 16.08 7.38 -12.51
C ARG A 275 17.17 7.47 -11.43
N PHE A 276 17.15 8.54 -10.64
CA PHE A 276 18.11 8.70 -9.57
C PHE A 276 17.98 7.59 -8.51
N THR A 277 19.10 7.20 -7.90
CA THR A 277 19.15 6.50 -6.63
C THR A 277 18.99 7.49 -5.47
N CYS A 278 18.63 7.02 -4.26
CA CYS A 278 18.52 7.89 -3.09
C CYS A 278 19.80 8.72 -2.84
N LYS A 279 20.99 8.12 -3.02
CA LYS A 279 22.27 8.84 -2.95
C LYS A 279 22.42 9.97 -3.96
N GLN A 280 21.95 9.79 -5.20
CA GLN A 280 21.97 10.87 -6.20
C GLN A 280 20.96 11.97 -5.85
N SER A 281 19.76 11.59 -5.40
CA SER A 281 18.72 12.52 -4.93
C SER A 281 19.16 13.35 -3.72
N LEU A 282 19.88 12.74 -2.76
CA LEU A 282 20.46 13.45 -1.61
C LEU A 282 21.52 14.47 -2.01
N ASN A 283 22.25 14.24 -3.10
CA ASN A 283 23.25 15.17 -3.64
C ASN A 283 22.66 16.16 -4.66
N HIS A 284 21.33 16.21 -4.84
CA HIS A 284 20.70 17.18 -5.73
C HIS A 284 20.72 18.59 -5.11
N PRO A 285 20.95 19.68 -5.88
CA PRO A 285 21.01 21.04 -5.34
C PRO A 285 19.77 21.51 -4.56
N TRP A 286 18.60 20.94 -4.85
CA TRP A 286 17.36 21.22 -4.10
C TRP A 286 17.33 20.59 -2.69
N ILE A 287 18.12 19.55 -2.44
CA ILE A 287 18.18 18.80 -1.16
C ILE A 287 19.43 19.13 -0.36
N SER A 288 20.60 19.23 -1.01
CA SER A 288 21.91 19.45 -0.37
C SER A 288 22.45 20.87 -0.52
N GLY A 289 21.74 21.74 -1.25
CA GLY A 289 22.12 23.12 -1.48
C GLY A 289 21.00 24.10 -1.15
N ASN A 290 21.31 25.39 -1.22
CA ASN A 290 20.36 26.47 -0.94
C ASN A 290 19.47 26.79 -2.16
N ALA A 291 19.05 25.78 -2.93
CA ALA A 291 18.22 25.97 -4.13
C ALA A 291 16.71 25.78 -3.87
N ALA A 292 16.33 25.25 -2.70
CA ALA A 292 14.94 25.27 -2.24
C ALA A 292 14.55 26.66 -1.76
N SER A 293 13.40 27.16 -2.22
CA SER A 293 12.90 28.49 -1.89
C SER A 293 12.40 28.63 -0.44
N ASP A 294 12.89 29.65 0.28
CA ASP A 294 12.35 30.13 1.57
C ASP A 294 10.97 30.85 1.42
N ARG A 295 10.40 30.93 0.21
CA ARG A 295 9.09 31.55 -0.03
C ARG A 295 7.95 30.73 0.57
N ASN A 296 7.05 31.39 1.31
CA ASN A 296 5.83 30.77 1.81
C ASN A 296 4.84 30.46 0.66
N ILE A 297 4.55 29.17 0.46
CA ILE A 297 3.61 28.61 -0.53
C ILE A 297 2.35 28.01 0.14
N HIS A 298 2.25 28.08 1.46
CA HIS A 298 1.25 27.40 2.29
C HIS A 298 -0.20 27.62 1.87
N SER A 299 -0.57 28.83 1.45
CA SER A 299 -1.95 29.16 1.10
C SER A 299 -2.45 28.36 -0.10
N SER A 300 -1.62 28.21 -1.14
CA SER A 300 -1.93 27.40 -2.32
C SER A 300 -1.93 25.90 -1.98
N VAL A 301 -0.83 25.43 -1.37
CA VAL A 301 -0.64 24.00 -1.06
C VAL A 301 -1.71 23.49 -0.10
N SER A 302 -1.96 24.19 1.01
CA SER A 302 -2.92 23.72 2.02
C SER A 302 -4.36 23.77 1.53
N GLU A 303 -4.73 24.69 0.62
CA GLU A 303 -6.06 24.71 0.00
C GLU A 303 -6.25 23.51 -0.94
N GLN A 304 -5.24 23.16 -1.74
CA GLN A 304 -5.30 21.99 -2.61
C GLN A 304 -5.26 20.68 -1.82
N LEU A 305 -4.41 20.57 -0.79
CA LEU A 305 -4.42 19.42 0.13
C LEU A 305 -5.82 19.22 0.73
N LYS A 306 -6.46 20.28 1.26
CA LYS A 306 -7.84 20.24 1.77
C LYS A 306 -8.83 19.74 0.71
N LYS A 307 -8.76 20.25 -0.52
CA LYS A 307 -9.63 19.85 -1.64
C LYS A 307 -9.44 18.40 -2.07
N ASN A 308 -8.20 17.88 -2.06
CA ASN A 308 -7.87 16.58 -2.63
C ASN A 308 -7.88 15.44 -1.61
N PHE A 309 -7.41 15.68 -0.37
CA PHE A 309 -7.42 14.65 0.67
C PHE A 309 -8.79 14.48 1.33
N ALA A 310 -9.66 15.50 1.32
CA ALA A 310 -11.08 15.29 1.60
C ALA A 310 -11.75 14.34 0.60
N LYS A 311 -11.46 14.48 -0.71
CA LYS A 311 -11.91 13.53 -1.75
C LYS A 311 -11.28 12.15 -1.57
N SER A 312 -9.99 12.07 -1.23
CA SER A 312 -9.29 10.80 -1.00
C SER A 312 -9.90 10.03 0.17
N ARG A 313 -10.07 10.66 1.34
CA ARG A 313 -10.71 10.04 2.51
C ARG A 313 -12.15 9.58 2.22
N TRP A 314 -12.90 10.33 1.40
CA TRP A 314 -14.21 9.90 0.90
C TRP A 314 -14.13 8.67 -0.03
N LYS A 315 -13.22 8.66 -1.02
CA LYS A 315 -13.00 7.50 -1.89
C LYS A 315 -12.56 6.28 -1.08
N GLN A 316 -11.57 6.42 -0.20
CA GLN A 316 -11.07 5.34 0.68
C GLN A 316 -12.19 4.76 1.56
N ALA A 317 -13.01 5.60 2.21
CA ALA A 317 -14.16 5.14 2.99
C ALA A 317 -15.22 4.41 2.13
N TYR A 318 -15.47 4.89 0.91
CA TYR A 318 -16.38 4.26 -0.04
C TYR A 318 -15.86 2.90 -0.53
N HIS A 319 -14.60 2.82 -0.97
CA HIS A 319 -13.97 1.58 -1.43
C HIS A 319 -13.82 0.56 -0.29
N ALA A 320 -13.45 0.97 0.93
CA ALA A 320 -13.47 0.08 2.09
C ALA A 320 -14.88 -0.50 2.35
N THR A 321 -15.92 0.34 2.28
CA THR A 321 -17.32 -0.11 2.42
C THR A 321 -17.74 -1.05 1.29
N ALA A 322 -17.32 -0.79 0.05
CA ALA A 322 -17.59 -1.64 -1.11
C ALA A 322 -16.88 -3.00 -1.02
N VAL A 323 -15.59 -3.02 -0.63
CA VAL A 323 -14.81 -4.24 -0.39
C VAL A 323 -15.40 -5.04 0.76
N ILE A 324 -15.78 -4.41 1.88
CA ILE A 324 -16.49 -5.07 2.98
C ILE A 324 -17.81 -5.70 2.49
N ARG A 325 -18.58 -4.98 1.66
CA ARG A 325 -19.83 -5.51 1.06
C ARG A 325 -19.55 -6.70 0.12
N GLN A 326 -18.50 -6.63 -0.69
CA GLN A 326 -18.11 -7.68 -1.63
C GLN A 326 -17.56 -8.92 -0.91
N MET A 327 -16.68 -8.75 0.09
CA MET A 327 -16.22 -9.83 0.97
C MET A 327 -17.39 -10.47 1.74
N ARG A 328 -18.37 -9.68 2.19
CA ARG A 328 -19.58 -10.20 2.86
C ARG A 328 -20.47 -11.00 1.91
N LEU A 329 -20.59 -10.58 0.65
CA LEU A 329 -21.29 -11.35 -0.39
C LEU A 329 -20.56 -12.66 -0.74
N LEU A 330 -19.23 -12.64 -0.85
CA LEU A 330 -18.42 -13.84 -1.06
C LEU A 330 -18.49 -14.81 0.12
N ALA A 331 -18.41 -14.31 1.36
CA ALA A 331 -18.59 -15.13 2.55
C ALA A 331 -20.00 -15.78 2.61
N LEU A 332 -21.02 -15.09 2.10
CA LEU A 332 -22.38 -15.63 1.98
C LEU A 332 -22.53 -16.64 0.83
N SER A 333 -21.79 -16.51 -0.29
CA SER A 333 -21.81 -17.52 -1.35
C SER A 333 -21.09 -18.81 -0.92
N THR A 334 -19.91 -18.70 -0.27
CA THR A 334 -19.21 -19.87 0.28
C THR A 334 -19.99 -20.58 1.40
N GLN A 335 -20.90 -19.88 2.08
CA GLN A 335 -21.86 -20.50 3.00
C GLN A 335 -23.02 -21.22 2.31
N ARG A 336 -23.39 -20.85 1.07
CA ARG A 336 -24.38 -21.58 0.26
C ARG A 336 -23.79 -22.85 -0.35
N GLU A 337 -22.62 -22.75 -0.98
CA GLU A 337 -21.89 -23.89 -1.56
C GLU A 337 -21.69 -25.00 -0.52
N LYS A 338 -21.23 -24.65 0.69
CA LYS A 338 -21.07 -25.60 1.80
C LYS A 338 -22.38 -26.25 2.29
N LYS A 339 -23.54 -25.67 1.99
CA LYS A 339 -24.86 -26.18 2.40
C LYS A 339 -25.49 -27.09 1.33
N GLU A 340 -25.07 -26.93 0.07
CA GLU A 340 -25.45 -27.81 -1.04
C GLU A 340 -24.60 -29.09 -1.04
N THR A 341 -23.31 -28.99 -0.70
CA THR A 341 -22.42 -30.17 -0.56
C THR A 341 -22.72 -31.08 0.63
N THR A 342 -23.59 -30.68 1.57
CA THR A 342 -23.99 -31.52 2.72
C THR A 342 -25.32 -32.24 2.55
N ASN A 343 -26.05 -32.00 1.47
CA ASN A 343 -27.43 -32.49 1.27
C ASN A 343 -27.57 -33.53 0.14
N SER A 344 -26.47 -34.13 -0.32
CA SER A 344 -26.44 -35.00 -1.51
C SER A 344 -25.95 -36.43 -1.22
N SER A 345 -26.41 -37.02 -0.10
CA SER A 345 -26.20 -38.45 0.18
C SER A 345 -27.33 -39.08 0.99
N ASP A 346 -28.48 -39.38 0.37
CA ASP A 346 -29.24 -40.59 0.73
C ASP A 346 -30.31 -41.05 -0.30
N THR A 347 -30.54 -42.36 -0.33
CA THR A 347 -31.72 -43.12 -0.84
C THR A 347 -32.45 -42.70 -2.13
N ASN A 348 -31.94 -43.18 -3.28
CA ASN A 348 -32.56 -44.15 -4.22
C ASN A 348 -34.12 -44.35 -4.32
N ALA A 349 -34.56 -44.63 -5.56
CA ALA A 349 -35.69 -45.51 -5.99
C ALA A 349 -37.15 -44.98 -6.22
N ASN A 350 -37.45 -44.79 -7.53
CA ASN A 350 -38.52 -45.47 -8.30
C ASN A 350 -39.91 -44.81 -8.62
N SER A 351 -40.49 -45.29 -9.73
CA SER A 351 -41.90 -45.27 -10.21
C SER A 351 -42.59 -43.97 -10.71
N THR A 352 -42.50 -43.78 -12.03
CA THR A 352 -43.59 -43.71 -13.04
C THR A 352 -44.86 -42.82 -12.88
N THR A 353 -45.19 -42.17 -14.02
CA THR A 353 -46.54 -41.95 -14.64
C THR A 353 -47.34 -40.63 -14.48
N THR A 354 -47.60 -40.02 -15.66
CA THR A 354 -48.87 -39.41 -16.17
C THR A 354 -49.21 -37.90 -16.09
N THR A 355 -49.49 -37.35 -17.29
CA THR A 355 -50.51 -36.35 -17.70
C THR A 355 -50.46 -34.85 -17.35
N THR A 356 -50.46 -34.02 -18.42
CA THR A 356 -51.19 -32.73 -18.64
C THR A 356 -50.85 -31.48 -17.80
N SER A 357 -50.97 -30.23 -18.28
CA SER A 357 -51.32 -29.70 -19.63
C SER A 357 -50.97 -28.20 -19.79
N SER A 358 -50.91 -27.72 -21.05
CA SER A 358 -51.20 -26.37 -21.59
C SER A 358 -51.35 -25.15 -20.64
N THR A 359 -50.81 -23.96 -20.91
CA THR A 359 -50.82 -23.16 -22.17
C THR A 359 -49.56 -22.25 -22.22
N ALA A 360 -48.90 -21.94 -23.35
CA ALA A 360 -49.31 -21.17 -24.55
C ALA A 360 -49.80 -19.72 -24.23
N THR A 361 -49.10 -18.64 -24.63
CA THR A 361 -49.42 -17.75 -25.79
C THR A 361 -48.62 -16.43 -25.68
N THR A 362 -48.15 -15.66 -26.68
CA THR A 362 -47.72 -15.90 -28.09
C THR A 362 -46.94 -14.66 -28.61
N ILE A 363 -45.77 -14.91 -29.22
CA ILE A 363 -45.05 -14.20 -30.32
C ILE A 363 -45.51 -12.77 -30.75
N LYS A 364 -44.55 -11.82 -30.86
CA LYS A 364 -44.19 -10.97 -32.05
C LYS A 364 -43.07 -9.97 -31.68
N THR A 365 -41.90 -9.95 -32.34
CA THR A 365 -41.51 -9.26 -33.61
C THR A 365 -41.74 -7.73 -33.58
N SER A 366 -40.87 -6.87 -34.14
CA SER A 366 -40.15 -7.05 -35.42
C SER A 366 -38.78 -6.34 -35.52
N THR A 367 -38.00 -6.76 -36.50
CA THR A 367 -36.80 -6.09 -37.05
C THR A 367 -37.13 -4.82 -37.83
N ASN A 368 -36.14 -3.94 -38.05
CA ASN A 368 -35.89 -3.38 -39.38
C ASN A 368 -34.44 -2.89 -39.57
N THR A 369 -34.00 -2.79 -40.83
CA THR A 369 -32.61 -2.49 -41.25
C THR A 369 -32.61 -1.65 -42.55
N THR A 370 -31.43 -1.32 -43.08
CA THR A 370 -31.12 -0.56 -44.33
C THR A 370 -31.13 0.98 -44.14
N SER A 371 -30.01 1.69 -44.32
CA SER A 371 -29.27 2.10 -45.55
C SER A 371 -29.67 3.54 -45.96
N SER A 372 -28.86 4.37 -46.63
CA SER A 372 -27.79 4.11 -47.62
C SER A 372 -26.77 5.27 -47.66
N ALA A 373 -25.84 5.31 -48.64
CA ALA A 373 -24.77 6.32 -48.75
C ALA A 373 -24.52 6.75 -50.21
N THR A 374 -24.01 7.98 -50.41
CA THR A 374 -23.55 8.47 -51.73
C THR A 374 -22.39 9.47 -51.62
N THR A 375 -21.51 9.46 -52.63
CA THR A 375 -20.40 10.40 -52.95
C THR A 375 -20.89 11.81 -53.39
N THR A 376 -20.06 12.86 -53.60
CA THR A 376 -18.58 12.94 -53.78
C THR A 376 -17.93 13.96 -52.78
N THR A 377 -17.07 14.97 -53.04
CA THR A 377 -16.50 15.65 -54.25
C THR A 377 -15.07 16.17 -53.94
N SER A 378 -14.58 17.28 -54.54
CA SER A 378 -13.17 17.71 -54.48
C SER A 378 -12.97 19.23 -54.67
N THR A 379 -11.90 19.82 -54.10
CA THR A 379 -11.13 20.99 -54.64
C THR A 379 -9.85 21.28 -53.84
N THR A 380 -8.91 22.09 -54.37
CA THR A 380 -7.52 22.26 -53.91
C THR A 380 -7.02 23.71 -53.89
N THR A 381 -6.20 24.11 -52.89
CA THR A 381 -5.25 25.26 -52.87
C THR A 381 -4.47 25.26 -51.54
N THR A 382 -3.13 25.26 -51.39
CA THR A 382 -1.95 25.19 -52.31
C THR A 382 -1.15 26.48 -52.59
N THR A 383 -1.01 27.41 -51.63
CA THR A 383 -0.03 28.53 -51.63
C THR A 383 0.35 28.95 -50.21
N SER A 384 1.55 29.46 -49.88
CA SER A 384 2.89 29.40 -50.49
C SER A 384 3.90 30.09 -49.55
N ALA A 385 5.09 29.52 -49.33
CA ALA A 385 6.16 30.17 -48.55
C ALA A 385 7.27 30.73 -49.46
N PRO A 386 7.82 31.92 -49.17
CA PRO A 386 9.06 32.40 -49.78
C PRO A 386 10.30 31.99 -48.94
N ARG A 387 11.38 31.66 -49.64
CA ARG A 387 12.75 31.67 -49.11
C ARG A 387 13.50 32.89 -49.65
N GLU A 388 14.72 33.07 -49.14
CA GLU A 388 15.82 33.89 -49.67
C GLU A 388 15.78 35.41 -49.34
N ASN A 389 16.91 36.10 -49.16
CA ASN A 389 18.31 35.65 -49.34
C ASN A 389 19.30 36.19 -48.28
N ALA A 390 20.56 35.76 -48.42
CA ALA A 390 21.69 36.03 -47.53
C ALA A 390 21.94 37.50 -47.15
N HIS A 391 22.53 37.71 -45.96
CA HIS A 391 23.89 38.27 -45.93
C HIS A 391 24.72 37.78 -44.74
#